data_AF-A0A5B7GNA6-F1
#
_entry.id   AF-A0A5B7GNA6-F1
#
_cell.length_a   1.000
_cell.length_b   1.000
_cell.length_c   1.000
_cell.angle_alpha   90.00
_cell.angle_beta   90.00
_cell.angle_gamma   90.00
#
_symmetry.space_group_name_H-M   'P 1'
#
loop_
_entity.id
_entity.type
_entity.pdbx_description
1 polymer ?
#
loop_
_entity_poly.entity_id
_entity_poly.type
_entity_poly.pdbx_seq_one_letter_code
_entity_poly.pdbx_strand_id
1 'polypeptide(L)'
;MSRTLLGGRSERNEYLLLHAFTERDFIVPDKSYGKSAQKVSSKENDDPEEHEGGKGRRKPAYTGGLVLEPKIGFYDKYILLMDFNSLYPSIIQEYNICFTTIDWKSVMGDGESLPALPDQELEAGVLPTEIRKLVESRKQVKNLMKQQDISNDLKLQYDIRQKALKLTANSMYGCLGFSHSRFYGPHLAALVTGKGREILMQTRELVLRMNLDVIYGDTDSLMINTNCREYEEVFKMGHKNMSNNEQEHNL
;
A
#
# COMPACT_ATOMS: atom_id res chain seq x y z
N MET A 1 -13.03 -17.57 14.57
CA MET A 1 -14.00 -16.48 14.28
C MET A 1 -14.16 -15.45 15.40
N SER A 2 -14.21 -15.84 16.69
CA SER A 2 -14.40 -14.90 17.81
C SER A 2 -13.42 -13.72 17.81
N ARG A 3 -12.12 -13.96 17.57
CA ARG A 3 -11.11 -12.90 17.51
C ARG A 3 -11.26 -11.94 16.32
N THR A 4 -11.72 -12.44 15.17
CA THR A 4 -12.04 -11.60 14.01
C THR A 4 -13.17 -10.63 14.31
N LEU A 5 -14.17 -11.07 15.09
CA LEU A 5 -15.31 -10.25 15.51
C LEU A 5 -14.90 -9.15 16.50
N LEU A 6 -13.81 -9.35 17.26
CA LEU A 6 -13.22 -8.32 18.13
C LEU A 6 -12.51 -7.19 17.35
N GLY A 7 -12.43 -7.28 16.02
CA GLY A 7 -12.04 -6.16 15.16
C GLY A 7 -10.54 -5.99 14.88
N GLY A 8 -9.66 -6.79 15.49
CA GLY A 8 -8.21 -6.71 15.28
C GLY A 8 -7.80 -6.96 13.83
N ARG A 9 -7.34 -5.93 13.11
CA ARG A 9 -6.83 -6.06 11.72
C ARG A 9 -5.43 -6.69 11.70
N SER A 10 -4.56 -6.23 12.61
CA SER A 10 -3.18 -6.75 12.73
C SER A 10 -3.14 -8.24 13.02
N GLU A 11 -4.02 -8.74 13.91
CA GLU A 11 -4.07 -10.16 14.26
C GLU A 11 -4.45 -11.03 13.04
N ARG A 12 -5.38 -10.56 12.20
CA ARG A 12 -5.77 -11.29 10.99
C ARG A 12 -4.61 -11.45 10.01
N ASN A 13 -3.86 -10.38 9.77
CA ASN A 13 -2.69 -10.43 8.89
C ASN A 13 -1.54 -11.21 9.52
N GLU A 14 -1.36 -11.15 10.85
CA GLU A 14 -0.41 -12.00 11.55
C GLU A 14 -0.71 -13.48 11.26
N TYR A 15 -1.95 -13.94 11.46
CA TYR A 15 -2.31 -15.33 11.17
C TYR A 15 -2.16 -15.69 9.69
N LEU A 16 -2.53 -14.79 8.78
CA LEU A 16 -2.34 -15.00 7.34
C LEU A 16 -0.87 -15.24 7.00
N LEU A 17 0.04 -14.40 7.50
CA LEU A 17 1.47 -14.55 7.28
C LEU A 17 2.03 -15.79 7.98
N LEU A 18 1.57 -16.11 9.20
CA LEU A 18 1.98 -17.35 9.88
C LEU A 18 1.67 -18.58 9.04
N HIS A 19 0.46 -18.67 8.47
CA HIS A 19 0.09 -19.76 7.58
C HIS A 19 1.00 -19.80 6.35
N ALA A 20 1.17 -18.66 5.66
CA ALA A 20 1.96 -18.59 4.43
C ALA A 20 3.45 -18.93 4.62
N PHE A 21 4.06 -18.49 5.73
CA PHE A 21 5.45 -18.82 6.05
C PHE A 21 5.60 -20.28 6.50
N THR A 22 4.65 -20.81 7.29
CA THR A 22 4.69 -22.21 7.73
C THR A 22 4.49 -23.17 6.56
N GLU A 23 3.62 -22.85 5.61
CA GLU A 23 3.40 -23.65 4.38
C GLU A 23 4.64 -23.74 3.49
N ARG A 24 5.60 -22.82 3.65
CA ARG A 24 6.87 -22.79 2.91
C ARG A 24 8.07 -23.17 3.79
N ASP A 25 7.83 -23.86 4.91
CA ASP A 25 8.86 -24.35 5.84
C ASP A 25 9.78 -23.25 6.43
N PHE A 26 9.29 -22.00 6.52
CA PHE A 26 10.02 -20.93 7.21
C PHE A 26 9.79 -20.96 8.72
N ILE A 27 10.86 -20.65 9.46
CA ILE A 27 10.76 -20.33 10.89
C ILE A 27 10.14 -18.94 11.02
N VAL A 28 9.04 -18.85 11.75
CA VAL A 28 8.33 -17.59 11.99
C VAL A 28 8.84 -16.90 13.27
N PRO A 29 8.83 -15.55 13.34
CA PRO A 29 9.23 -14.82 14.54
C PRO A 29 8.42 -15.27 15.75
N ASP A 30 8.99 -15.32 16.95
CA ASP A 30 8.22 -15.63 18.15
C ASP A 30 7.26 -14.49 18.51
N LYS A 31 6.16 -14.82 19.20
CA LYS A 31 5.22 -13.80 19.65
C LYS A 31 5.81 -13.02 20.82
N SER A 32 6.05 -11.73 20.62
CA SER A 32 6.54 -10.84 21.67
C SER A 32 5.41 -10.43 22.62
N TYR A 33 5.53 -10.84 23.89
CA TYR A 33 4.70 -10.32 24.99
C TYR A 33 5.45 -9.17 25.68
N GLY A 34 4.70 -8.22 26.26
CA GLY A 34 5.17 -6.89 26.70
C GLY A 34 6.55 -6.78 27.38
N LYS A 35 7.13 -5.56 27.31
CA LYS A 35 8.51 -5.11 27.62
C LYS A 35 9.60 -5.54 26.64
N SER A 36 9.52 -6.69 25.96
CA SER A 36 10.50 -7.08 24.93
C SER A 36 10.34 -6.34 23.60
N ALA A 37 9.10 -5.99 23.22
CA ALA A 37 8.80 -5.16 22.05
C ALA A 37 9.36 -3.73 22.16
N GLN A 38 9.69 -3.28 23.37
CA GLN A 38 10.29 -1.97 23.64
C GLN A 38 11.82 -1.98 23.45
N LYS A 39 12.45 -3.16 23.50
CA LYS A 39 13.91 -3.33 23.41
C LYS A 39 14.43 -3.32 21.96
N VAL A 40 13.58 -3.66 20.99
CA VAL A 40 13.90 -3.53 19.56
C VAL A 40 13.80 -2.06 19.12
N SER A 41 12.84 -1.29 19.66
CA SER A 41 12.69 0.13 19.33
C SER A 41 13.68 1.07 20.04
N SER A 42 14.33 0.62 21.12
CA SER A 42 15.26 1.43 21.91
C SER A 42 16.73 1.29 21.50
N LYS A 43 17.08 0.31 20.67
CA LYS A 43 18.47 0.19 20.17
C LYS A 43 18.81 1.12 19.01
N GLU A 44 17.82 1.79 18.41
CA GLU A 44 18.02 2.75 17.30
C GLU A 44 17.77 4.21 17.71
N ASN A 45 17.43 4.47 18.97
CA ASN A 45 17.21 5.84 19.48
C ASN A 45 17.96 6.04 20.80
N ASP A 46 19.30 6.03 20.74
CA ASP A 46 20.12 6.62 21.80
C ASP A 46 20.31 8.11 21.47
N ASP A 47 19.30 8.91 21.81
CA ASP A 47 19.47 10.34 22.10
C ASP A 47 18.85 10.60 23.48
N PRO A 48 19.62 11.04 24.50
CA PRO A 48 19.14 11.12 25.87
C PRO A 48 18.56 12.51 26.16
N GLU A 49 17.25 12.70 26.03
CA GLU A 49 16.56 13.75 26.81
C GLU A 49 15.18 13.28 27.29
N GLU A 50 15.04 13.24 28.62
CA GLU A 50 13.79 13.13 29.36
C GLU A 50 12.90 14.37 29.14
N HIS A 51 11.59 14.19 28.99
CA HIS A 51 10.58 14.76 29.90
C HIS A 51 9.15 14.31 29.55
N GLU A 52 8.50 13.77 30.60
CA GLU A 52 7.11 13.88 31.05
C GLU A 52 5.92 14.05 30.07
N GLY A 53 4.87 13.25 30.34
CA GLY A 53 3.54 13.84 30.57
C GLY A 53 2.72 14.25 29.34
N GLY A 54 2.37 13.31 28.47
CA GLY A 54 1.28 13.51 27.52
C GLY A 54 0.98 12.26 26.70
N LYS A 55 -0.31 11.95 26.46
CA LYS A 55 -0.74 11.01 25.41
C LYS A 55 -0.45 11.63 24.04
N GLY A 56 0.82 11.89 23.75
CA GLY A 56 1.31 12.33 22.45
C GLY A 56 1.37 11.13 21.52
N ARG A 57 0.79 11.28 20.32
CA ARG A 57 0.94 10.32 19.23
C ARG A 57 2.45 10.18 18.95
N ARG A 58 3.00 8.97 19.11
CA ARG A 58 4.44 8.70 18.89
C ARG A 58 4.87 9.24 17.52
N LYS A 59 6.07 9.81 17.43
CA LYS A 59 6.67 10.26 16.17
C LYS A 59 6.69 9.10 15.16
N PRO A 60 6.42 9.36 13.87
CA PRO A 60 6.42 8.30 12.85
C PRO A 60 7.82 7.70 12.72
N ALA A 61 7.90 6.36 12.67
CA ALA A 61 9.16 5.63 12.55
C ALA A 61 9.75 5.67 11.13
N TYR A 62 8.97 6.11 10.13
CA TYR A 62 9.39 6.24 8.74
C TYR A 62 8.49 7.23 8.00
N THR A 63 8.96 7.74 6.86
CA THR A 63 8.23 8.71 6.02
C THR A 63 7.03 8.05 5.32
N GLY A 64 5.85 8.66 5.43
CA GLY A 64 4.60 8.17 4.84
C GLY A 64 4.39 8.50 3.36
N GLY A 65 3.12 8.54 2.95
CA GLY A 65 2.71 8.97 1.61
C GLY A 65 3.04 10.45 1.33
N LEU A 66 3.04 10.82 0.04
CA LEU A 66 3.22 12.19 -0.40
C LEU A 66 1.85 12.85 -0.59
N VAL A 67 1.72 14.08 -0.11
CA VAL A 67 0.58 14.95 -0.40
C VAL A 67 1.13 16.15 -1.16
N LEU A 68 0.57 16.44 -2.33
CA LEU A 68 0.94 17.60 -3.12
C LEU A 68 0.26 18.85 -2.55
N GLU A 69 0.99 19.97 -2.59
CA GLU A 69 0.44 21.29 -2.25
C GLU A 69 -0.81 21.58 -3.09
N PRO A 70 -1.99 21.81 -2.47
CA PRO A 70 -3.21 22.07 -3.19
C PRO A 70 -3.19 23.47 -3.82
N LYS A 71 -3.62 23.56 -5.08
CA LYS A 71 -3.96 24.84 -5.71
C LYS A 71 -5.34 25.28 -5.23
N ILE A 72 -5.36 26.02 -4.13
CA ILE A 72 -6.59 26.48 -3.49
C ILE A 72 -7.35 27.41 -4.44
N GLY A 73 -8.60 27.08 -4.73
CA GLY A 73 -9.44 27.88 -5.60
C GLY A 73 -10.81 27.24 -5.82
N PHE A 74 -11.71 28.03 -6.41
CA PHE A 74 -12.97 27.53 -6.93
C PHE A 74 -12.77 27.13 -8.40
N TYR A 75 -13.27 25.95 -8.77
CA TYR A 75 -13.16 25.40 -10.12
C TYR A 75 -14.57 25.24 -10.72
N ASP A 76 -14.86 25.98 -11.79
CA ASP A 76 -16.15 25.97 -12.50
C ASP A 76 -16.18 24.96 -13.68
N LYS A 77 -15.08 24.23 -13.88
CA LYS A 77 -14.87 23.27 -14.96
C LYS A 77 -14.63 21.86 -14.40
N TYR A 78 -14.68 20.85 -15.27
CA TYR A 78 -14.54 19.47 -14.82
C TYR A 78 -13.13 19.15 -14.31
N ILE A 79 -13.10 18.58 -13.11
CA ILE A 79 -11.89 18.02 -12.49
C ILE A 79 -11.87 16.52 -12.71
N LEU A 80 -10.79 16.02 -13.29
CA LEU A 80 -10.53 14.61 -13.44
C LEU A 80 -9.77 14.11 -12.21
N LEU A 81 -10.34 13.16 -11.48
CA LEU A 81 -9.69 12.46 -10.38
C LEU A 81 -9.18 11.10 -10.91
N MET A 82 -7.87 10.92 -10.88
CA MET A 82 -7.21 9.66 -11.20
C MET A 82 -6.65 9.04 -9.92
N ASP A 83 -6.84 7.74 -9.73
CA ASP A 83 -6.47 7.01 -8.51
C ASP A 83 -5.84 5.66 -8.85
N PHE A 84 -4.77 5.27 -8.16
CA PHE A 84 -4.16 3.97 -8.32
C PHE A 84 -4.95 2.90 -7.57
N ASN A 85 -5.32 1.83 -8.28
CA ASN A 85 -6.00 0.70 -7.66
C ASN A 85 -5.07 -0.04 -6.69
N SER A 86 -5.25 0.19 -5.38
CA SER A 86 -4.48 -0.50 -4.33
C SER A 86 -2.97 -0.31 -4.49
N LEU A 87 -2.51 0.96 -4.50
CA LEU A 87 -1.11 1.34 -4.75
C LEU A 87 -0.09 0.48 -3.98
N TYR A 88 -0.16 0.43 -2.64
CA TYR A 88 0.84 -0.29 -1.84
C TYR A 88 0.86 -1.82 -2.08
N PRO A 89 -0.30 -2.53 -2.09
CA PRO A 89 -0.32 -3.92 -2.55
C PRO A 89 0.30 -4.14 -3.93
N SER A 90 0.08 -3.22 -4.88
CA SER A 90 0.66 -3.31 -6.23
C SER A 90 2.17 -3.10 -6.21
N ILE A 91 2.67 -2.10 -5.49
CA ILE A 91 4.11 -1.85 -5.30
C ILE A 91 4.82 -3.06 -4.69
N ILE A 92 4.21 -3.70 -3.68
CA ILE A 92 4.77 -4.90 -3.05
C ILE A 92 4.93 -6.03 -4.07
N GLN A 93 3.95 -6.22 -4.95
CA GLN A 93 3.98 -7.24 -6.00
C GLN A 93 4.96 -6.91 -7.12
N GLU A 94 4.94 -5.66 -7.60
CA GLU A 94 5.74 -5.18 -8.73
C GLU A 94 7.24 -5.25 -8.43
N TYR A 95 7.64 -4.75 -7.27
CA TYR A 95 9.05 -4.72 -6.87
C TYR A 95 9.45 -5.90 -5.99
N ASN A 96 8.65 -6.97 -5.95
CA ASN A 96 8.88 -8.20 -5.18
C ASN A 96 9.31 -7.93 -3.72
N ILE A 97 8.68 -6.98 -3.03
CA ILE A 97 9.11 -6.54 -1.69
C ILE A 97 8.66 -7.57 -0.65
N CYS A 98 9.61 -8.25 -0.01
CA CYS A 98 9.34 -9.28 0.98
C CYS A 98 10.49 -9.39 2.00
N PHE A 99 10.19 -9.95 3.17
CA PHE A 99 11.21 -10.36 4.15
C PHE A 99 12.28 -11.29 3.57
N THR A 100 11.91 -12.09 2.55
CA THR A 100 12.78 -13.11 1.94
C THR A 100 13.56 -12.62 0.72
N THR A 101 13.24 -11.43 0.20
CA THR A 101 13.81 -10.93 -1.07
C THR A 101 14.74 -9.76 -0.87
N ILE A 102 14.54 -8.98 0.20
CA ILE A 102 15.43 -7.87 0.55
C ILE A 102 16.76 -8.39 1.13
N ASP A 103 17.86 -7.80 0.67
CA ASP A 103 19.19 -8.04 1.26
C ASP A 103 19.36 -7.24 2.56
N TRP A 104 19.11 -7.92 3.68
CA TRP A 104 19.24 -7.34 5.01
C TRP A 104 20.67 -7.00 5.44
N LYS A 105 21.70 -7.49 4.73
CA LYS A 105 23.10 -7.12 5.04
C LYS A 105 23.35 -5.65 4.74
N SER A 106 22.78 -5.15 3.65
CA SER A 106 22.88 -3.74 3.24
C SER A 106 22.23 -2.80 4.26
N VAL A 107 21.10 -3.21 4.85
CA VAL A 107 20.32 -2.43 5.82
C VAL A 107 21.05 -2.27 7.16
N MET A 108 21.83 -3.28 7.55
CA MET A 108 22.52 -3.32 8.86
C MET A 108 23.88 -2.61 8.85
N GLY A 109 24.41 -2.24 7.68
CA GLY A 109 25.73 -1.61 7.52
C GLY A 109 25.69 -0.08 7.54
N ASP A 110 24.68 0.53 6.91
CA ASP A 110 24.54 1.97 6.73
C ASP A 110 23.22 2.46 7.35
N GLY A 111 23.29 2.87 8.61
CA GLY A 111 22.19 3.02 9.58
C GLY A 111 21.03 4.00 9.28
N GLU A 112 20.77 4.36 8.03
CA GLU A 112 19.62 5.19 7.64
C GLU A 112 19.14 4.96 6.19
N SER A 113 19.79 4.05 5.44
CA SER A 113 19.49 3.87 4.02
C SER A 113 18.28 2.93 3.80
N LEU A 114 17.45 3.27 2.81
CA LEU A 114 16.38 2.37 2.38
C LEU A 114 16.99 1.12 1.74
N PRO A 115 16.45 -0.09 1.98
CA PRO A 115 16.93 -1.29 1.32
C PRO A 115 16.85 -1.14 -0.20
N ALA A 116 17.88 -1.64 -0.90
CA ALA A 116 17.84 -1.76 -2.35
C ALA A 116 16.71 -2.71 -2.78
N LEU A 117 16.14 -2.46 -3.96
CA LEU A 117 15.17 -3.36 -4.55
C LEU A 117 15.83 -4.70 -4.88
N PRO A 118 15.10 -5.82 -4.73
CA PRO A 118 15.60 -7.12 -5.17
C PRO A 118 15.75 -7.16 -6.70
N ASP A 119 16.54 -8.13 -7.17
CA ASP A 119 16.62 -8.44 -8.59
C ASP A 119 15.23 -8.89 -9.12
N GLN A 120 14.89 -8.48 -10.34
CA GLN A 120 13.65 -8.86 -11.01
C GLN A 120 13.60 -10.34 -11.38
N GLU A 121 14.77 -10.99 -11.54
CA GLU A 121 14.84 -12.43 -11.83
C GLU A 121 14.62 -13.31 -10.58
N LEU A 122 14.58 -12.72 -9.39
CA LEU A 122 14.37 -13.44 -8.14
C LEU A 122 12.93 -13.99 -8.04
N GLU A 123 12.79 -15.20 -7.52
CA GLU A 123 11.48 -15.79 -7.27
C GLU A 123 10.62 -14.89 -6.36
N ALA A 124 9.30 -14.89 -6.62
CA ALA A 124 8.36 -14.11 -5.85
C ALA A 124 8.35 -14.52 -4.36
N GLY A 125 8.63 -13.56 -3.49
CA GLY A 125 8.61 -13.75 -2.04
C GLY A 125 7.24 -14.16 -1.50
N VAL A 126 7.20 -14.55 -0.23
CA VAL A 126 5.98 -14.97 0.46
C VAL A 126 4.94 -13.85 0.44
N LEU A 127 5.32 -12.64 0.85
CA LEU A 127 4.43 -11.50 0.94
C LEU A 127 3.77 -11.15 -0.42
N PRO A 128 4.52 -10.87 -1.52
CA PRO A 128 3.91 -10.56 -2.81
C PRO A 128 3.06 -11.71 -3.35
N THR A 129 3.42 -12.96 -3.08
CA THR A 129 2.58 -14.11 -3.48
C THR A 129 1.23 -14.10 -2.77
N GLU A 130 1.20 -13.88 -1.46
CA GLU A 130 -0.06 -13.82 -0.70
C GLU A 130 -0.91 -12.61 -1.09
N ILE A 131 -0.29 -11.45 -1.38
CA ILE A 131 -1.00 -10.29 -1.92
C ILE A 131 -1.67 -10.66 -3.25
N ARG A 132 -0.92 -11.31 -4.16
CA ARG A 132 -1.41 -11.73 -5.47
C ARG A 132 -2.62 -12.64 -5.36
N LYS A 133 -2.56 -13.66 -4.50
CA LYS A 133 -3.71 -14.56 -4.23
C LYS A 133 -4.96 -13.79 -3.79
N LEU A 134 -4.83 -12.79 -2.92
CA LEU A 134 -5.96 -11.97 -2.47
C LEU A 134 -6.53 -11.09 -3.59
N VAL A 135 -5.67 -10.49 -4.40
CA VAL A 135 -6.05 -9.64 -5.53
C VAL A 135 -6.74 -10.46 -6.62
N GLU A 136 -6.20 -11.62 -6.97
CA GLU A 136 -6.79 -12.56 -7.94
C GLU A 136 -8.15 -13.08 -7.44
N SER A 137 -8.23 -13.51 -6.19
CA SER A 137 -9.50 -13.90 -5.56
C SER A 137 -10.54 -12.78 -5.63
N ARG A 138 -10.12 -11.53 -5.42
CA ARG A 138 -11.01 -10.37 -5.52
C ARG A 138 -11.48 -10.16 -6.95
N LYS A 139 -10.60 -10.32 -7.95
CA LYS A 139 -10.93 -10.23 -9.37
C LYS A 139 -11.96 -11.30 -9.76
N GLN A 140 -11.78 -12.54 -9.30
CA GLN A 140 -12.75 -13.62 -9.50
C GLN A 140 -14.11 -13.29 -8.91
N VAL A 141 -14.18 -12.83 -7.65
CA VAL A 141 -15.44 -12.43 -7.00
C VAL A 141 -16.11 -11.28 -7.76
N LYS A 142 -15.36 -10.26 -8.20
CA LYS A 142 -15.91 -9.17 -9.02
C LYS A 142 -16.45 -9.66 -10.36
N ASN A 143 -15.84 -10.66 -10.98
CA ASN A 143 -16.33 -11.24 -12.22
C ASN A 143 -17.64 -12.00 -12.00
N LEU A 144 -17.77 -12.73 -10.89
CA LEU A 144 -19.04 -13.40 -10.51
C LEU A 144 -20.17 -12.37 -10.31
N MET A 145 -19.87 -11.19 -9.77
CA MET A 145 -20.86 -10.11 -9.59
C MET A 145 -21.36 -9.49 -10.91
N LYS A 146 -20.67 -9.71 -12.04
CA LYS A 146 -21.06 -9.18 -13.36
C LYS A 146 -21.99 -10.13 -14.13
N GLN A 147 -22.23 -11.34 -13.64
CA GLN A 147 -23.13 -12.30 -14.28
C GLN A 147 -24.56 -11.76 -14.28
N GLN A 148 -25.31 -11.97 -15.38
CA GLN A 148 -26.64 -11.37 -15.58
C GLN A 148 -27.72 -11.97 -14.66
N ASP A 149 -27.61 -13.26 -14.29
CA ASP A 149 -28.65 -13.98 -13.53
C ASP A 149 -28.35 -14.14 -12.03
N ILE A 150 -27.70 -13.15 -11.42
CA ILE A 150 -27.35 -13.21 -10.01
C ILE A 150 -28.48 -12.71 -9.09
N SER A 151 -28.86 -13.51 -8.09
CA SER A 151 -29.78 -13.07 -7.04
C SER A 151 -29.21 -11.88 -6.25
N ASN A 152 -30.08 -10.97 -5.81
CA ASN A 152 -29.71 -9.81 -4.98
C ASN A 152 -28.96 -10.21 -3.71
N ASP A 153 -29.36 -11.31 -3.06
CA ASP A 153 -28.71 -11.80 -1.84
C ASP A 153 -27.28 -12.28 -2.12
N LEU A 154 -27.09 -13.00 -3.23
CA LEU A 154 -25.78 -13.49 -3.63
C LEU A 154 -24.85 -12.34 -4.06
N LYS A 155 -25.41 -11.33 -4.74
CA LYS A 155 -24.69 -10.10 -5.09
C LYS A 155 -24.21 -9.35 -3.85
N LEU A 156 -25.03 -9.27 -2.80
CA LEU A 156 -24.65 -8.68 -1.52
C LEU A 156 -23.53 -9.48 -0.84
N GLN A 157 -23.62 -10.82 -0.81
CA GLN A 157 -22.56 -11.67 -0.26
C GLN A 157 -21.22 -11.48 -0.98
N TYR A 158 -21.24 -11.41 -2.32
CA TYR A 158 -20.03 -11.15 -3.10
C TYR A 158 -19.48 -9.74 -2.88
N ASP A 159 -20.33 -8.73 -2.71
CA ASP A 159 -19.87 -7.39 -2.37
C ASP A 159 -19.18 -7.35 -1.00
N ILE A 160 -19.73 -8.04 0.01
CA ILE A 160 -19.08 -8.18 1.32
C ILE A 160 -17.74 -8.90 1.17
N ARG A 161 -17.68 -9.99 0.38
CA ARG A 161 -16.46 -10.76 0.16
C ARG A 161 -15.37 -9.96 -0.56
N GLN A 162 -15.69 -9.21 -1.61
CA GLN A 162 -14.69 -8.39 -2.32
C GLN A 162 -14.18 -7.24 -1.45
N LYS A 163 -15.05 -6.64 -0.61
CA LYS A 163 -14.65 -5.63 0.40
C LYS A 163 -13.70 -6.23 1.42
N ALA A 164 -13.99 -7.43 1.93
CA ALA A 164 -13.11 -8.13 2.87
C ALA A 164 -11.74 -8.41 2.25
N LEU A 165 -11.68 -8.91 1.01
CA LEU A 165 -10.42 -9.15 0.29
C LEU A 165 -9.62 -7.85 0.08
N LYS A 166 -10.28 -6.76 -0.33
CA LYS A 166 -9.66 -5.43 -0.46
C LYS A 166 -9.07 -4.97 0.88
N LEU A 167 -9.84 -5.08 1.95
CA LEU A 167 -9.43 -4.62 3.27
C LEU A 167 -8.22 -5.42 3.78
N THR A 168 -8.23 -6.75 3.62
CA THR A 168 -7.11 -7.62 4.00
C THR A 168 -5.84 -7.23 3.24
N ALA A 169 -5.90 -7.14 1.89
CA ALA A 169 -4.75 -6.77 1.07
C ALA A 169 -4.18 -5.39 1.44
N ASN A 170 -5.03 -4.36 1.55
CA ASN A 170 -4.59 -3.00 1.91
C ASN A 170 -4.01 -2.95 3.34
N SER A 171 -4.50 -3.79 4.25
CA SER A 171 -4.02 -3.82 5.63
C SER A 171 -2.71 -4.57 5.83
N MET A 172 -2.23 -5.36 4.85
CA MET A 172 -0.95 -6.05 4.95
C MET A 172 0.23 -5.09 5.05
N TYR A 173 0.27 -4.03 4.22
CA TYR A 173 1.25 -2.96 4.37
C TYR A 173 1.20 -2.33 5.77
N GLY A 174 0.01 -2.07 6.29
CA GLY A 174 -0.16 -1.49 7.63
C GLY A 174 0.42 -2.36 8.75
N CYS A 175 0.54 -3.68 8.54
CA CYS A 175 1.16 -4.58 9.51
C CYS A 175 2.70 -4.52 9.49
N LEU A 176 3.30 -4.19 8.35
CA LEU A 176 4.74 -3.96 8.25
C LEU A 176 5.16 -2.71 9.03
N GLY A 177 4.33 -1.65 8.99
CA GLY A 177 4.58 -0.39 9.70
C GLY A 177 4.13 -0.35 11.16
N PHE A 178 3.43 -1.38 11.65
CA PHE A 178 2.91 -1.41 13.02
C PHE A 178 3.93 -2.01 14.00
N SER A 179 4.45 -1.20 14.92
CA SER A 179 5.51 -1.59 15.86
C SER A 179 5.17 -2.72 16.82
N HIS A 180 3.88 -3.04 17.01
CA HIS A 180 3.45 -4.19 17.81
C HIS A 180 3.01 -5.39 16.94
N SER A 181 3.22 -5.32 15.63
CA SER A 181 3.02 -6.46 14.73
C SER A 181 4.10 -7.52 14.99
N ARG A 182 3.71 -8.79 14.97
CA ARG A 182 4.67 -9.92 14.99
C ARG A 182 5.59 -9.91 13.77
N PHE A 183 5.10 -9.39 12.65
CA PHE A 183 5.84 -9.20 11.40
C PHE A 183 6.14 -7.71 11.18
N TYR A 184 6.68 -7.04 12.21
CA TYR A 184 7.10 -5.66 12.09
C TYR A 184 8.32 -5.55 11.16
N GLY A 185 8.22 -4.71 10.13
CA GLY A 185 9.22 -4.53 9.10
C GLY A 185 9.26 -3.07 8.63
N PRO A 186 9.80 -2.14 9.45
CA PRO A 186 9.77 -0.71 9.17
C PRO A 186 10.50 -0.36 7.87
N HIS A 187 11.64 -1.00 7.57
CA HIS A 187 12.38 -0.77 6.33
C HIS A 187 11.58 -1.18 5.09
N LEU A 188 10.80 -2.28 5.16
CA LEU A 188 9.90 -2.68 4.08
C LEU A 188 8.78 -1.66 3.89
N ALA A 189 8.19 -1.17 4.99
CA ALA A 189 7.15 -0.15 4.94
C ALA A 189 7.68 1.19 4.38
N ALA A 190 8.90 1.57 4.76
CA ALA A 190 9.60 2.75 4.27
C ALA A 190 9.94 2.63 2.78
N LEU A 191 10.35 1.44 2.31
CA LEU A 191 10.59 1.18 0.89
C LEU A 191 9.31 1.28 0.05
N VAL A 192 8.23 0.65 0.52
CA VAL A 192 6.92 0.71 -0.16
C VAL A 192 6.41 2.14 -0.28
N THR A 193 6.49 2.92 0.80
CA THR A 193 6.08 4.33 0.76
C THR A 193 7.03 5.17 -0.08
N GLY A 194 8.35 4.91 -0.04
CA GLY A 194 9.33 5.53 -0.91
C GLY A 194 8.98 5.39 -2.39
N LYS A 195 8.68 4.16 -2.83
CA LYS A 195 8.23 3.90 -4.20
C LYS A 195 6.87 4.52 -4.52
N GLY A 196 5.96 4.57 -3.55
CA GLY A 196 4.67 5.26 -3.72
C GLY A 196 4.85 6.76 -4.03
N ARG A 197 5.76 7.43 -3.32
CA ARG A 197 6.08 8.85 -3.58
C ARG A 197 6.74 9.05 -4.94
N GLU A 198 7.67 8.16 -5.31
CA GLU A 198 8.34 8.18 -6.61
C GLU A 198 7.32 8.07 -7.75
N ILE A 199 6.42 7.09 -7.68
CA ILE A 199 5.36 6.87 -8.68
C ILE A 199 4.44 8.08 -8.78
N LEU A 200 3.96 8.62 -7.64
CA LEU A 200 3.08 9.78 -7.65
C LEU A 200 3.74 11.01 -8.31
N MET A 201 5.03 11.24 -8.03
CA MET A 201 5.80 12.32 -8.65
C MET A 201 6.00 12.10 -10.14
N GLN A 202 6.34 10.89 -10.56
CA GLN A 202 6.47 10.55 -11.98
C GLN A 202 5.15 10.74 -12.74
N THR A 203 4.04 10.30 -12.16
CA THR A 203 2.70 10.50 -12.76
C THR A 203 2.33 11.98 -12.83
N ARG A 204 2.65 12.77 -11.81
CA ARG A 204 2.48 14.24 -11.86
C ARG A 204 3.25 14.84 -13.02
N GLU A 205 4.53 14.51 -13.19
CA GLU A 205 5.35 15.02 -14.28
C GLU A 205 4.83 14.57 -15.66
N LEU A 206 4.35 13.33 -15.79
CA LEU A 206 3.69 12.86 -17.01
C LEU A 206 2.46 13.71 -17.35
N VAL A 207 1.58 13.97 -16.37
CA VAL A 207 0.39 14.80 -16.59
C VAL A 207 0.77 16.23 -16.99
N LEU A 208 1.79 16.81 -16.36
CA LEU A 208 2.30 18.14 -16.72
C LEU A 208 2.87 18.18 -18.14
N ARG A 209 3.59 17.12 -18.57
CA ARG A 209 4.09 16.97 -19.96
C ARG A 209 2.95 16.91 -20.99
N MET A 210 1.75 16.49 -20.57
CA MET A 210 0.55 16.47 -21.41
C MET A 210 -0.20 17.81 -21.42
N ASN A 211 0.41 18.88 -20.90
CA ASN A 211 -0.18 20.23 -20.79
C ASN A 211 -1.46 20.27 -19.95
N LEU A 212 -1.62 19.34 -19.00
CA LEU A 212 -2.73 19.31 -18.07
C LEU A 212 -2.30 19.85 -16.71
N ASP A 213 -3.23 20.52 -16.02
CA ASP A 213 -2.93 21.19 -14.77
C ASP A 213 -3.25 20.29 -13.56
N VAL A 214 -2.22 19.86 -12.83
CA VAL A 214 -2.39 19.12 -11.57
C VAL A 214 -2.67 20.12 -10.45
N ILE A 215 -3.86 19.99 -9.84
CA ILE A 215 -4.34 20.91 -8.81
C ILE A 215 -4.21 20.36 -7.39
N TYR A 216 -4.17 19.04 -7.23
CA TYR A 216 -3.99 18.36 -5.95
C TYR A 216 -3.52 16.92 -6.17
N GLY A 217 -2.96 16.31 -5.12
CA GLY A 217 -2.68 14.88 -5.09
C GLY A 217 -2.50 14.40 -3.66
N ASP A 218 -3.03 13.22 -3.36
CA ASP A 218 -2.92 12.58 -2.05
C ASP A 218 -2.57 11.11 -2.24
N THR A 219 -1.35 10.74 -1.83
CA THR A 219 -0.80 9.39 -1.73
C THR A 219 -0.84 8.57 -3.02
N ASP A 220 -2.02 8.17 -3.45
CA ASP A 220 -2.33 7.35 -4.61
C ASP A 220 -3.29 8.02 -5.61
N SER A 221 -3.63 9.30 -5.39
CA SER A 221 -4.56 10.04 -6.24
C SER A 221 -3.98 11.35 -6.77
N LEU A 222 -4.40 11.74 -7.97
CA LEU A 222 -4.13 13.03 -8.60
C LEU A 222 -5.43 13.67 -9.09
N MET A 223 -5.59 14.96 -8.79
CA MET A 223 -6.67 15.79 -9.30
C MET A 223 -6.15 16.72 -10.38
N ILE A 224 -6.80 16.66 -11.54
CA ILE A 224 -6.36 17.34 -12.75
C ILE A 224 -7.48 18.27 -13.22
N ASN A 225 -7.16 19.55 -13.35
CA ASN A 225 -8.05 20.51 -13.99
C ASN A 225 -7.91 20.37 -15.51
N THR A 226 -8.97 19.87 -16.14
CA THR A 226 -9.00 19.65 -17.59
C THR A 226 -9.27 20.92 -18.39
N ASN A 227 -9.74 21.98 -17.72
CA ASN A 227 -10.26 23.18 -18.36
C ASN A 227 -11.41 22.95 -19.37
N CYS A 228 -12.05 21.78 -19.36
CA CYS A 228 -13.15 21.42 -20.23
C CYS A 228 -14.51 21.54 -19.51
N ARG A 229 -15.55 21.88 -20.28
CA ARG A 229 -16.95 21.91 -19.83
C ARG A 229 -17.79 20.77 -20.39
N GLU A 230 -17.23 19.97 -21.30
CA GLU A 230 -17.90 18.81 -21.88
C GLU A 230 -17.44 17.52 -21.23
N TYR A 231 -18.39 16.74 -20.72
CA TYR A 231 -18.10 15.50 -20.01
C TYR A 231 -17.44 14.44 -20.91
N GLU A 232 -17.91 14.29 -22.16
CA GLU A 232 -17.37 13.27 -23.07
C GLU A 232 -15.90 13.49 -23.41
N GLU A 233 -15.49 14.75 -23.59
CA GLU A 233 -14.10 15.11 -23.86
C GLU A 233 -13.20 14.75 -22.67
N VAL A 234 -13.65 15.10 -21.45
CA VAL A 234 -12.95 14.77 -20.20
C VAL A 234 -12.83 13.27 -20.01
N PHE A 235 -13.87 12.51 -20.32
CA PHE A 235 -13.85 11.06 -20.21
C PHE A 235 -12.86 10.41 -21.18
N LYS A 236 -12.80 10.90 -22.43
CA LYS A 236 -11.81 10.47 -23.44
C LYS A 236 -10.39 10.83 -23.02
N MET A 237 -10.20 12.04 -22.48
CA MET A 237 -8.91 12.50 -21.95
C MET A 237 -8.43 11.61 -20.80
N GLY A 238 -9.34 11.26 -19.87
CA GLY A 238 -9.03 10.33 -18.78
C GLY A 238 -8.58 8.95 -19.27
N HIS A 239 -9.25 8.38 -20.26
CA HIS A 239 -8.84 7.08 -20.82
C HIS A 239 -7.49 7.16 -21.52
N LYS A 240 -7.24 8.21 -22.30
CA LYS A 240 -5.94 8.43 -22.95
C LYS A 240 -4.80 8.54 -21.93
N ASN A 241 -5.03 9.27 -20.83
CA ASN A 241 -4.05 9.42 -19.76
C ASN A 241 -3.80 8.10 -19.02
N MET A 242 -4.84 7.29 -18.80
CA MET A 242 -4.70 5.95 -18.21
C MET A 242 -3.85 5.04 -19.09
N SER A 243 -4.15 4.95 -20.39
CA SER A 243 -3.42 4.06 -21.31
C SER A 243 -1.94 4.44 -21.48
N ASN A 244 -1.61 5.74 -21.47
CA ASN A 244 -0.21 6.18 -21.54
C ASN A 244 0.57 5.82 -20.26
N ASN A 245 -0.08 5.90 -19.09
CA ASN A 245 0.55 5.56 -17.82
C ASN A 245 0.79 4.04 -17.68
N GLU A 246 -0.16 3.22 -18.16
CA GLU A 246 -0.02 1.75 -18.22
C GLU A 246 1.12 1.33 -19.19
N GLN A 247 1.30 2.04 -20.30
CA GLN A 247 2.37 1.76 -21.28
C GLN A 247 3.78 2.18 -20.82
N GLU A 248 3.93 3.29 -20.09
CA GLU A 248 5.25 3.71 -19.55
C GLU A 248 5.69 2.83 -18.37
N HIS A 249 4.76 2.19 -17.65
CA HIS A 249 5.05 1.41 -16.43
C HIS A 249 4.80 -0.10 -16.51
N ASN A 250 4.39 -0.66 -17.65
CA ASN A 250 4.03 -2.09 -17.79
C ASN A 250 3.04 -2.59 -16.69
N LEU A 251 2.08 -1.73 -16.31
CA LEU A 251 1.04 -2.02 -15.31
C LEU A 251 -0.24 -2.57 -15.94
#